data_AF-A0A917Z9B3-F1
#
_entry.id   AF-A0A917Z9B3-F1
#
_cell.length_a   1.000
_cell.length_b   1.000
_cell.length_c   1.000
_cell.angle_alpha   90.00
_cell.angle_beta   90.00
_cell.angle_gamma   90.00
#
_symmetry.space_group_name_H-M   'P 1'
#
loop_
_entity.id
_entity.type
_entity.pdbx_description
1 polymer ?
#
loop_
_entity_poly.entity_id
_entity_poly.type
_entity_poly.pdbx_seq_one_letter_code
_entity_poly.pdbx_strand_id
1 'polypeptide(L)'
;MGRIKAELRVYATAEGQYATMRYVTLRNFDLYTGSRFASPLDDNKVFRTSYHASGKNHLHIPVPPWRSIGEPGDRPSELLGKRHIAGGGGDLRMLHWSHKPPKQDTPKRKSLILDITKIPAQRCNPEVWIVEPNRPELVQEIHDWYNDKGGEIVAMLHADWCKPEIVIAV
;
A
#
# COMPACT_ATOMS: atom_id res chain seq x y z
N MET A 1 -27.26 0.78 1.96
CA MET A 1 -26.12 0.23 1.17
C MET A 1 -25.08 -0.32 2.14
N GLY A 2 -24.61 -1.55 1.95
CA GLY A 2 -23.58 -2.15 2.81
C GLY A 2 -22.27 -1.38 2.74
N ARG A 3 -21.56 -1.26 3.86
CA ARG A 3 -20.23 -0.60 3.89
C ARG A 3 -19.28 -1.35 2.96
N ILE A 4 -18.85 -0.73 1.86
CA ILE A 4 -17.83 -1.30 0.98
C ILE A 4 -16.51 -1.24 1.73
N LYS A 5 -15.82 -2.38 1.79
CA LYS A 5 -14.47 -2.47 2.34
C LYS A 5 -13.65 -3.37 1.41
N ALA A 6 -12.63 -2.80 0.79
CA ALA A 6 -11.65 -3.53 -0.02
C ALA A 6 -10.24 -3.29 0.53
N GLU A 7 -9.36 -4.28 0.43
CA GLU A 7 -8.04 -4.26 1.05
C GLU A 7 -6.98 -4.80 0.09
N LEU A 8 -5.86 -4.07 -0.02
CA LEU A 8 -4.59 -4.57 -0.57
C LEU A 8 -3.58 -4.64 0.57
N ARG A 9 -2.80 -5.70 0.63
CA ARG A 9 -1.83 -5.92 1.70
C ARG A 9 -0.53 -6.45 1.12
N VAL A 10 0.58 -5.92 1.58
CA VAL A 10 1.92 -6.42 1.25
C VAL A 10 2.56 -6.92 2.52
N TYR A 11 2.92 -8.19 2.51
CA TYR A 11 3.55 -8.89 3.62
C TYR A 11 4.97 -9.29 3.24
N ALA A 12 5.90 -9.12 4.17
CA ALA A 12 7.18 -9.80 4.13
C ALA A 12 7.06 -11.15 4.84
N THR A 13 7.76 -12.16 4.33
CA THR A 13 7.97 -13.44 5.00
C THR A 13 9.46 -13.78 5.06
N ALA A 14 9.88 -14.34 6.18
CA ALA A 14 11.21 -14.92 6.40
C ALA A 14 11.07 -16.06 7.42
N GLU A 15 11.55 -17.27 7.09
CA GLU A 15 11.55 -18.42 8.00
C GLU A 15 10.17 -18.74 8.63
N GLY A 16 9.08 -18.50 7.89
CA GLY A 16 7.71 -18.72 8.36
C GLY A 16 7.14 -17.63 9.28
N GLN A 17 7.90 -16.56 9.54
CA GLN A 17 7.43 -15.35 10.22
C GLN A 17 6.91 -14.32 9.22
N TYR A 18 5.98 -13.47 9.66
CA TYR A 18 5.35 -12.47 8.79
C TYR A 18 5.42 -11.07 9.38
N ALA A 19 5.69 -10.09 8.52
CA ALA A 19 5.61 -8.66 8.83
C ALA A 19 4.74 -7.93 7.80
N THR A 20 4.00 -6.91 8.23
CA THR A 20 3.21 -6.08 7.31
C THR A 20 4.07 -4.95 6.78
N MET A 21 4.37 -4.96 5.48
CA MET A 21 5.12 -3.88 4.84
C MET A 21 4.18 -2.72 4.49
N ARG A 22 3.01 -3.02 3.93
CA ARG A 22 2.02 -2.02 3.49
C ARG A 22 0.60 -2.53 3.67
N TYR A 23 -0.31 -1.64 4.03
CA TYR A 23 -1.74 -1.85 3.89
C TYR A 23 -2.35 -0.72 3.05
N VAL A 24 -3.35 -1.08 2.26
CA VAL A 24 -4.25 -0.15 1.58
C VAL A 24 -5.66 -0.63 1.86
N THR A 25 -6.56 0.26 2.24
CA THR A 25 -7.95 -0.06 2.51
C THR A 25 -8.82 1.02 1.91
N LEU A 26 -9.68 0.63 0.97
CA LEU A 26 -10.78 1.45 0.51
C LEU A 26 -12.00 1.14 1.37
N ARG A 27 -12.56 2.15 2.04
CA ARG A 27 -13.80 2.05 2.81
C ARG A 27 -14.80 3.05 2.26
N ASN A 28 -15.85 2.57 1.62
CA ASN A 28 -16.75 3.39 0.81
C ASN A 28 -15.96 4.20 -0.24
N PHE A 29 -15.78 5.50 -0.02
CA PHE A 29 -15.07 6.44 -0.88
C PHE A 29 -13.82 7.01 -0.19
N ASP A 30 -13.36 6.38 0.88
CA ASP A 30 -12.19 6.81 1.65
C ASP A 30 -11.06 5.79 1.47
N LEU A 31 -9.90 6.24 1.00
CA LEU A 31 -8.71 5.41 0.85
C LEU A 31 -7.78 5.64 2.03
N TYR A 32 -7.38 4.58 2.71
CA TYR A 32 -6.39 4.61 3.77
C TYR A 32 -5.19 3.78 3.35
N THR A 33 -4.00 4.32 3.45
CA THR A 33 -2.79 3.56 3.17
C THR A 33 -1.69 3.85 4.16
N GLY A 34 -0.89 2.85 4.48
CA GLY A 34 0.10 2.97 5.52
C GLY A 34 1.07 1.83 5.56
N SER A 35 2.24 2.09 6.15
CA SER A 35 3.28 1.10 6.37
C SER A 35 3.33 0.77 7.87
N ARG A 36 3.56 -0.51 8.22
CA ARG A 36 3.75 -0.94 9.61
C ARG A 36 5.22 -1.27 9.85
N PHE A 37 6.03 -0.21 9.87
CA PHE A 37 7.39 -0.33 10.39
C PHE A 37 7.38 -0.22 11.91
N ALA A 38 8.29 -0.94 12.56
CA ALA A 38 8.59 -0.75 13.96
C ALA A 38 8.91 0.73 14.20
N SER A 39 8.16 1.36 15.09
CA SER A 39 8.41 2.71 15.52
C SER A 39 8.98 2.63 16.92
N PRO A 40 10.07 3.36 17.23
CA PRO A 40 10.60 3.41 18.60
C PRO A 40 9.61 4.00 19.62
N LEU A 41 8.46 4.53 19.17
CA LEU A 41 7.41 5.10 20.01
C LEU A 41 6.26 4.12 20.31
N ASP A 42 5.97 3.17 19.42
CA ASP A 42 4.90 2.15 19.59
C ASP A 42 4.87 1.17 18.40
N ASP A 43 5.11 -0.12 18.64
CA ASP A 43 5.08 -1.19 17.62
C ASP A 43 3.67 -1.53 17.10
N ASN A 44 2.62 -0.99 17.74
CA ASN A 44 1.23 -1.15 17.33
C ASN A 44 0.68 0.03 16.53
N LYS A 45 1.43 1.13 16.40
CA LYS A 45 0.96 2.32 15.66
C LYS A 45 1.42 2.26 14.21
N VAL A 46 0.44 2.22 13.30
CA VAL A 46 0.66 2.18 11.85
C VAL A 46 0.54 3.60 11.31
N PHE A 47 1.56 4.14 10.64
CA PHE A 47 1.44 5.43 9.96
C PHE A 47 0.39 5.34 8.84
N ARG A 48 -0.52 6.31 8.72
CA ARG A 48 -1.63 6.28 7.74
C ARG A 48 -1.75 7.59 6.97
N THR A 49 -1.56 7.54 5.66
CA THR A 49 -2.03 8.54 4.70
C THR A 49 -3.50 8.25 4.37
N SER A 50 -4.36 9.26 4.20
CA SER A 50 -5.77 9.05 3.83
C SER A 50 -6.31 10.03 2.79
N TYR A 51 -7.15 9.54 1.88
CA TYR A 51 -7.93 10.32 0.92
C TYR A 51 -9.39 10.16 1.30
N HIS A 52 -10.08 11.25 1.63
CA HIS A 52 -11.45 11.18 2.10
C HIS A 52 -12.42 11.76 1.07
N ALA A 53 -13.57 11.11 0.91
CA ALA A 53 -14.70 11.58 0.14
C ALA A 53 -15.20 13.00 0.50
N SER A 54 -14.85 13.50 1.70
CA SER A 54 -15.22 14.84 2.15
C SER A 54 -14.29 15.93 1.60
N GLY A 55 -13.16 15.54 1.02
CA GLY A 55 -12.10 16.46 0.61
C GLY A 55 -11.38 17.15 1.79
N LYS A 56 -11.54 16.62 3.01
CA LYS A 56 -10.87 17.13 4.20
C LYS A 56 -9.69 16.22 4.53
N ASN A 57 -8.66 16.77 5.14
CA ASN A 57 -7.56 15.98 5.69
C ASN A 57 -8.06 15.22 6.92
N HIS A 58 -7.98 13.88 6.90
CA HIS A 58 -8.27 13.04 8.07
C HIS A 58 -7.00 12.32 8.52
N LEU A 59 -6.77 12.31 9.83
CA LEU A 59 -5.65 11.64 10.45
C LEU A 59 -6.15 10.65 11.49
N HIS A 60 -5.61 9.43 11.46
CA HIS A 60 -5.88 8.40 12.46
C HIS A 60 -4.59 7.87 13.10
N ILE A 61 -3.75 8.76 13.66
CA ILE A 61 -2.57 8.43 14.49
C ILE A 61 -2.15 9.62 15.38
N PRO A 62 -1.47 9.39 16.51
CA PRO A 62 -0.72 10.44 17.22
C PRO A 62 0.52 10.84 16.41
N VAL A 63 0.75 12.15 16.31
CA VAL A 63 1.83 12.78 15.53
C VAL A 63 2.98 13.12 16.46
N PRO A 64 4.23 12.71 16.17
CA PRO A 64 5.38 13.28 16.86
C PRO A 64 5.47 14.79 16.55
N PRO A 65 5.83 15.66 17.50
CA PRO A 65 5.80 17.13 17.33
C PRO A 65 6.54 17.68 16.10
N TRP A 66 7.53 16.93 15.58
CA TRP A 66 8.42 17.34 14.49
C TRP A 66 7.99 16.87 13.10
N ARG A 67 6.89 16.12 12.96
CA ARG A 67 6.48 15.55 11.66
C ARG A 67 5.22 16.24 11.14
N SER A 68 5.33 16.99 10.04
CA SER A 68 4.15 17.49 9.35
C SER A 68 3.41 16.33 8.68
N ILE A 69 2.10 16.29 8.85
CA ILE A 69 1.23 15.49 7.99
C ILE A 69 1.01 16.34 6.73
N GLY A 70 1.66 15.96 5.63
CA GLY A 70 1.38 16.55 4.32
C GLY A 70 0.12 15.92 3.69
N GLU A 71 -0.57 16.69 2.85
CA GLU A 71 -1.99 16.47 2.47
C GLU A 71 -2.28 15.18 1.68
N PRO A 72 -3.44 14.55 1.96
CA PRO A 72 -4.44 14.47 0.88
C PRO A 72 -5.85 14.94 1.29
N GLY A 73 -6.29 16.03 0.67
CA GLY A 73 -7.63 16.61 0.76
C GLY A 73 -8.49 16.37 -0.49
N ASP A 74 -8.07 15.51 -1.42
CA ASP A 74 -8.85 15.24 -2.64
C ASP A 74 -9.70 13.98 -2.49
N ARG A 75 -10.89 13.99 -3.08
CA ARG A 75 -11.74 12.80 -3.11
C ARG A 75 -11.12 11.77 -4.05
N PRO A 76 -11.20 10.45 -3.78
CA PRO A 76 -10.74 9.45 -4.73
C PRO A 76 -11.35 9.57 -6.13
N SER A 77 -12.58 10.10 -6.25
CA SER A 77 -13.25 10.37 -7.52
C SER A 77 -12.64 11.52 -8.34
N GLU A 78 -11.82 12.36 -7.73
CA GLU A 78 -11.15 13.51 -8.37
C GLU A 78 -9.72 13.16 -8.79
N LEU A 79 -9.28 11.92 -8.55
CA LEU A 79 -7.99 11.42 -8.98
C LEU A 79 -8.04 11.03 -10.46
N LEU A 80 -7.51 11.90 -11.31
CA LEU A 80 -7.36 11.67 -12.75
C LEU A 80 -5.94 11.21 -13.10
N GLY A 81 -5.80 10.45 -14.20
CA GLY A 81 -4.50 9.93 -14.63
C GLY A 81 -3.90 8.95 -13.62
N LYS A 82 -2.61 9.12 -13.30
CA LYS A 82 -1.90 8.33 -12.28
C LYS A 82 -1.44 9.21 -11.13
N ARG A 83 -1.60 8.73 -9.89
CA ARG A 83 -1.11 9.42 -8.69
C ARG A 83 -0.32 8.46 -7.81
N HIS A 84 0.92 8.85 -7.52
CA HIS A 84 1.73 8.15 -6.54
C HIS A 84 1.22 8.49 -5.13
N ILE A 85 0.96 7.45 -4.33
CA ILE A 85 0.51 7.61 -2.97
C ILE A 85 1.66 7.44 -2.01
N ALA A 86 2.12 8.57 -1.49
CA ALA A 86 3.18 8.62 -0.52
C ALA A 86 2.92 7.67 0.66
N GLY A 87 3.92 6.87 0.95
CA GLY A 87 4.04 6.19 2.20
C GLY A 87 5.40 5.58 2.30
N GLY A 88 6.09 5.98 3.37
CA GLY A 88 7.52 5.78 3.51
C GLY A 88 7.92 4.35 3.17
N GLY A 89 8.95 4.26 2.33
CA GLY A 89 9.84 3.12 2.33
C GLY A 89 10.53 3.00 3.68
N GLY A 90 10.85 1.77 4.08
CA GLY A 90 11.55 1.49 5.32
C GLY A 90 12.61 0.45 5.06
N ASP A 91 13.69 0.53 5.82
CA ASP A 91 14.71 -0.51 5.86
C ASP A 91 14.05 -1.84 6.26
N LEU A 92 14.37 -2.94 5.57
CA LEU A 92 13.82 -4.26 5.90
C LEU A 92 14.09 -4.65 7.37
N ARG A 93 15.16 -4.10 7.97
CA ARG A 93 15.50 -4.27 9.39
C ARG A 93 14.50 -3.62 10.36
N MET A 94 13.67 -2.70 9.88
CA MET A 94 12.63 -2.03 10.67
C MET A 94 11.28 -2.76 10.60
N LEU A 95 11.22 -3.95 9.99
CA LEU A 95 10.00 -4.74 9.94
C LEU A 95 9.66 -5.35 11.31
N HIS A 96 8.39 -5.29 11.68
CA HIS A 96 7.89 -5.88 12.91
C HIS A 96 7.30 -7.28 12.65
N TRP A 97 8.03 -8.32 13.03
CA TRP A 97 7.78 -9.75 12.75
C TRP A 97 6.79 -10.43 13.69
N SER A 98 5.67 -9.78 13.98
CA SER A 98 4.65 -10.32 14.89
C SER A 98 3.31 -10.62 14.19
N HIS A 99 3.25 -10.51 12.86
CA HIS A 99 1.99 -10.68 12.17
C HIS A 99 1.63 -12.17 12.10
N LYS A 100 0.36 -12.48 12.33
CA LYS A 100 -0.17 -13.81 12.02
C LYS A 100 -0.05 -14.04 10.51
N PRO A 101 0.06 -15.30 10.05
CA PRO A 101 0.01 -15.60 8.63
C PRO A 101 -1.17 -14.89 7.94
N PRO A 102 -0.95 -14.31 6.75
CA PRO A 102 -1.97 -13.55 6.05
C PRO A 102 -3.19 -14.44 5.78
N LYS A 103 -4.38 -13.84 5.93
CA LYS A 103 -5.63 -14.53 5.62
C LYS A 103 -5.73 -14.74 4.12
N GLN A 104 -6.36 -15.84 3.70
CA GLN A 104 -6.63 -16.13 2.30
C GLN A 104 -7.27 -14.95 1.56
N ASP A 105 -6.93 -14.82 0.29
CA ASP A 105 -7.49 -13.79 -0.56
C ASP A 105 -8.99 -14.00 -0.79
N THR A 106 -9.69 -12.89 -0.99
CA THR A 106 -11.12 -12.84 -1.29
C THR A 106 -11.36 -11.81 -2.39
N PRO A 107 -12.57 -11.73 -2.97
CA PRO A 107 -12.88 -10.68 -3.94
C PRO A 107 -12.68 -9.23 -3.43
N LYS A 108 -12.57 -9.05 -2.11
CA LYS A 108 -12.37 -7.74 -1.45
C LYS A 108 -11.06 -7.64 -0.67
N ARG A 109 -10.22 -8.68 -0.68
CA ARG A 109 -8.92 -8.67 -0.01
C ARG A 109 -7.91 -9.39 -0.88
N LYS A 110 -6.87 -8.68 -1.30
CA LYS A 110 -5.74 -9.25 -2.01
C LYS A 110 -4.46 -9.05 -1.21
N SER A 111 -3.59 -10.04 -1.23
CA SER A 111 -2.35 -10.03 -0.46
C SER A 111 -1.19 -10.44 -1.34
N LEU A 112 -0.13 -9.64 -1.33
CA LEU A 112 1.17 -9.99 -1.89
C LEU A 112 2.09 -10.42 -0.75
N ILE A 113 2.70 -11.60 -0.87
CA ILE A 113 3.64 -12.13 0.11
C ILE A 113 5.02 -12.17 -0.55
N LEU A 114 5.96 -11.42 0.01
CA LEU A 114 7.33 -11.30 -0.47
C LEU A 114 8.26 -12.06 0.46
N ASP A 115 8.93 -13.08 -0.06
CA ASP A 115 10.01 -13.76 0.64
C ASP A 115 11.26 -12.89 0.58
N ILE A 116 11.51 -12.17 1.68
CA ILE A 116 12.58 -11.17 1.70
C ILE A 116 13.97 -11.82 1.71
N THR A 117 14.08 -13.12 2.02
CA THR A 117 15.36 -13.84 1.96
C THR A 117 15.88 -13.98 0.53
N LYS A 118 15.00 -13.77 -0.46
CA LYS A 118 15.30 -13.84 -1.89
C LYS A 118 15.52 -12.46 -2.52
N ILE A 119 15.35 -11.39 -1.75
CA ILE A 119 15.54 -10.02 -2.25
C ILE A 119 16.99 -9.61 -1.92
N PRO A 120 17.86 -9.39 -2.91
CA PRO A 120 19.27 -9.06 -2.68
C PRO A 120 19.47 -7.66 -2.09
N ALA A 121 18.46 -6.79 -2.20
CA ALA A 121 18.51 -5.42 -1.71
C ALA A 121 18.21 -5.32 -0.20
N GLN A 122 18.97 -4.50 0.51
CA GLN A 122 18.72 -4.16 1.93
C GLN A 122 17.48 -3.28 2.14
N ARG A 123 16.91 -2.76 1.04
CA ARG A 123 15.73 -1.89 1.05
C ARG A 123 14.71 -2.43 0.05
N CYS A 124 13.47 -2.57 0.49
CA CYS A 124 12.35 -2.88 -0.36
C CYS A 124 11.20 -1.93 0.00
N ASN A 125 10.77 -1.14 -0.98
CA ASN A 125 9.78 -0.10 -0.77
C ASN A 125 8.49 -0.47 -1.52
N PRO A 126 7.43 -0.86 -0.80
CA PRO A 126 6.12 -1.06 -1.41
C PRO A 126 5.51 0.31 -1.73
N GLU A 127 5.54 0.69 -3.00
CA GLU A 127 4.86 1.88 -3.48
C GLU A 127 3.41 1.57 -3.87
N VAL A 128 2.55 2.59 -3.81
CA VAL A 128 1.15 2.47 -4.16
C VAL A 128 0.83 3.55 -5.18
N TRP A 129 0.34 3.12 -6.34
CA TRP A 129 -0.13 4.02 -7.38
C TRP A 129 -1.64 3.85 -7.55
N ILE A 130 -2.35 4.97 -7.65
CA ILE A 130 -3.74 4.99 -8.11
C ILE A 130 -3.71 5.32 -9.58
N VAL A 131 -4.41 4.53 -10.38
CA VAL A 131 -4.44 4.67 -11.84
C VAL A 131 -5.90 4.77 -12.27
N GLU A 132 -6.18 5.72 -13.15
CA GLU A 132 -7.48 5.90 -13.77
C GLU A 132 -7.92 4.61 -14.50
N PRO A 133 -9.18 4.16 -14.33
CA PRO A 133 -9.63 2.90 -14.91
C PRO A 133 -9.62 2.95 -16.45
N ASN A 134 -9.34 1.79 -17.06
CA ASN A 134 -9.26 1.61 -18.53
C ASN A 134 -8.18 2.45 -19.24
N ARG A 135 -7.12 2.83 -18.51
CA ARG A 135 -5.95 3.55 -19.04
C ARG A 135 -4.68 2.69 -18.88
N PRO A 136 -4.54 1.55 -19.60
CA PRO A 136 -3.42 0.62 -19.41
C PRO A 136 -2.05 1.25 -19.70
N GLU A 137 -1.99 2.28 -20.54
CA GLU A 137 -0.76 3.01 -20.83
C GLU A 137 -0.19 3.72 -19.59
N LEU A 138 -1.03 4.13 -18.64
CA LEU A 138 -0.56 4.72 -17.38
C LEU A 138 0.21 3.72 -16.52
N VAL A 139 -0.13 2.43 -16.59
CA VAL A 139 0.63 1.36 -15.92
C VAL A 139 1.99 1.20 -16.59
N GLN A 140 2.04 1.23 -17.91
CA GLN A 140 3.30 1.17 -18.65
C GLN A 140 4.22 2.35 -18.29
N GLU A 141 3.68 3.57 -18.23
CA GLU A 141 4.50 4.72 -17.83
C GLU A 141 5.02 4.63 -16.38
N ILE A 142 4.34 3.90 -15.49
CA ILE A 142 4.85 3.62 -14.12
C ILE A 142 6.04 2.65 -14.22
N HIS A 143 5.93 1.61 -15.04
CA HIS A 143 7.02 0.66 -15.25
C HIS A 143 8.25 1.35 -15.85
N ASP A 144 8.05 2.17 -16.87
CA ASP A 144 9.12 2.93 -17.52
C ASP A 144 9.82 3.87 -16.52
N TRP A 145 9.05 4.53 -15.64
CA TRP A 145 9.61 5.35 -14.58
C TRP A 145 10.53 4.56 -13.63
N TYR A 146 10.18 3.33 -13.27
CA TYR A 146 11.04 2.49 -12.42
C TYR A 146 12.32 2.04 -13.15
N ASN A 147 12.18 1.63 -14.41
CA ASN A 147 13.30 1.24 -15.26
C ASN A 147 14.32 2.39 -15.37
N ASP A 148 13.84 3.62 -15.63
CA ASP A 148 14.67 4.82 -15.74
C ASP A 148 15.39 5.19 -14.44
N LYS A 149 14.80 4.87 -13.28
CA LYS A 149 15.39 5.12 -11.96
C LYS A 149 16.35 4.01 -11.51
N GLY A 150 16.55 2.96 -12.32
CA GLY A 150 17.35 1.80 -11.96
C GLY A 150 16.74 0.99 -10.82
N GLY A 151 15.42 1.12 -10.59
CA GLY A 151 14.68 0.32 -9.63
C GLY A 151 14.23 -0.98 -10.27
N GLU A 152 14.34 -2.09 -9.54
CA GLU A 152 13.80 -3.38 -9.97
C GLU A 152 12.41 -3.61 -9.37
N ILE A 153 11.43 -3.90 -10.23
CA ILE A 153 10.09 -4.31 -9.78
C ILE A 153 10.14 -5.79 -9.45
N VAL A 154 10.30 -6.11 -8.16
CA VAL A 154 10.38 -7.50 -7.67
C VAL A 154 9.03 -8.23 -7.71
N ALA A 155 7.92 -7.49 -7.60
CA ALA A 155 6.58 -8.03 -7.65
C ALA A 155 5.55 -6.90 -7.80
N MET A 156 4.41 -7.24 -8.39
CA MET A 156 3.28 -6.32 -8.57
C MET A 156 1.99 -6.98 -8.11
N LEU A 157 1.12 -6.20 -7.48
CA LEU A 157 -0.25 -6.59 -7.15
C LEU A 157 -1.20 -5.52 -7.67
N HIS A 158 -2.03 -5.89 -8.63
CA HIS A 158 -3.09 -5.03 -9.14
C HIS A 158 -4.42 -5.38 -8.45
N ALA A 159 -5.21 -4.35 -8.12
CA ALA A 159 -6.62 -4.55 -7.81
C ALA A 159 -7.45 -3.44 -8.42
N ASP A 160 -8.36 -3.84 -9.30
CA ASP A 160 -9.47 -3.01 -9.72
C ASP A 160 -10.58 -3.16 -8.66
N TRP A 161 -11.00 -2.05 -8.07
CA TRP A 161 -12.12 -2.01 -7.12
C TRP A 161 -13.40 -1.46 -7.77
N CYS A 162 -13.32 -0.98 -9.01
CA CYS A 162 -14.46 -0.67 -9.89
C CYS A 162 -14.99 -1.95 -10.56
N LYS A 163 -14.13 -2.94 -10.80
CA LYS A 163 -14.47 -4.29 -11.26
C LYS A 163 -13.85 -5.31 -10.29
N PRO A 164 -14.62 -6.11 -9.54
CA PRO A 164 -14.04 -7.14 -8.69
C PRO A 164 -13.41 -8.23 -9.58
N GLU A 165 -12.11 -8.13 -9.86
CA GLU A 165 -11.41 -9.09 -10.72
C GLU A 165 -10.59 -10.10 -9.91
N ILE A 166 -10.82 -11.38 -10.21
CA ILE A 166 -9.89 -12.47 -9.90
C ILE A 166 -9.04 -12.64 -11.16
N VAL A 167 -7.81 -12.13 -11.13
CA VAL A 167 -6.78 -12.48 -12.11
C VAL A 167 -5.90 -13.54 -11.46
N ILE A 168 -5.89 -14.74 -12.04
CA ILE A 168 -4.88 -15.76 -11.78
C ILE A 168 -3.90 -15.67 -12.95
N ALA A 169 -2.65 -15.35 -12.65
CA ALA A 169 -1.54 -15.54 -13.58
C ALA A 169 -0.61 -16.60 -12.96
N VAL A 170 -0.20 -17.57 -13.77
CA VAL A 170 0.78 -18.61 -13.43
C VAL A 170 2.16 -18.12 -13.83
#